data_AF-A0A4R1N1K9-F1
#
_entry.id   AF-A0A4R1N1K9-F1
#
_cell.length_a   1.000
_cell.length_b   1.000
_cell.length_c   1.000
_cell.angle_alpha   90.00
_cell.angle_beta   90.00
_cell.angle_gamma   90.00
#
_symmetry.space_group_name_H-M   'P 1'
#
loop_
_entity.id
_entity.type
_entity.pdbx_description
1 polymer ?
#
loop_
_entity_poly.entity_id
_entity_poly.type
_entity_poly.pdbx_seq_one_letter_code
_entity_poly.pdbx_strand_id
1 'polypeptide(L)'
;MMEDFIEQNSDIELIAHIFEAFPDSRRFYVNVPPSAETYEIEKMDFGKNADFTQDDLAPSELRLLMYKIQTKILKCAADRNNADFIDIHESLVRADGFLRDAFTQHDPTHANQDFGDAMLDVILTQVEATR
;
A
#
# COMPACT_ATOMS: atom_id res chain seq x y z
N MET A 1 20.74 -11.15 8.03
CA MET A 1 20.94 -10.32 6.82
C MET A 1 19.71 -9.50 6.44
N MET A 2 18.50 -10.05 6.30
CA MET A 2 17.30 -9.22 6.07
C MET A 2 16.75 -8.61 7.38
N GLU A 3 16.93 -9.32 8.49
CA GLU A 3 16.56 -8.83 9.83
C GLU A 3 17.43 -7.64 10.26
N ASP A 4 18.74 -7.72 10.04
CA ASP A 4 19.70 -6.64 10.36
C ASP A 4 19.47 -5.36 9.52
N PHE A 5 18.93 -5.49 8.30
CA PHE A 5 18.63 -4.34 7.44
C PHE A 5 17.40 -3.57 7.92
N ILE A 6 16.43 -4.26 8.53
CA ILE A 6 15.23 -3.61 9.09
C ILE A 6 15.60 -2.81 10.35
N GLU A 7 16.53 -3.30 11.16
CA GLU A 7 16.95 -2.64 12.41
C GLU A 7 17.75 -1.34 12.20
N GLN A 8 18.37 -1.13 11.03
CA GLN A 8 19.28 0.00 10.79
C GLN A 8 18.67 1.19 10.04
N ASN A 9 17.39 1.15 9.66
CA ASN A 9 16.76 2.22 8.88
C ASN A 9 15.96 3.19 9.77
N SER A 10 16.29 4.48 9.65
CA SER A 10 15.79 5.66 10.39
C SER A 10 14.27 5.86 10.38
N ASP A 11 13.51 5.11 9.58
CA ASP A 11 12.06 5.26 9.48
C ASP A 11 11.32 4.58 10.64
N ILE A 12 11.95 3.60 11.31
CA ILE A 12 11.43 3.05 12.57
C ILE A 12 11.42 4.12 13.66
N GLU A 13 12.43 5.00 13.70
CA GLU A 13 12.50 6.10 14.67
C GLU A 13 11.37 7.13 14.43
N LEU A 14 11.02 7.40 13.16
CA LEU A 14 9.92 8.31 12.84
C LEU A 14 8.56 7.75 13.30
N ILE A 15 8.31 6.46 13.08
CA ILE A 15 7.09 5.79 13.55
C ILE A 15 7.06 5.77 15.09
N ALA A 16 8.19 5.49 15.74
CA ALA A 16 8.30 5.50 17.19
C ALA A 16 7.96 6.88 17.76
N HIS A 17 8.44 7.97 17.16
CA HIS A 17 8.10 9.33 17.60
C HIS A 17 6.61 9.66 17.47
N ILE A 18 5.92 9.15 16.43
CA ILE A 18 4.47 9.31 16.32
C ILE A 18 3.77 8.57 17.47
N PHE A 19 4.22 7.37 17.82
CA PHE A 19 3.61 6.58 18.90
C PHE A 19 3.88 7.18 20.29
N GLU A 20 5.06 7.73 20.50
CA GLU A 20 5.41 8.49 21.70
C GLU A 20 4.56 9.76 21.84
N ALA A 21 4.37 10.49 20.74
CA ALA A 21 3.57 11.72 20.74
C ALA A 21 2.07 11.45 20.95
N PHE A 22 1.58 10.29 20.52
CA PHE A 22 0.17 9.90 20.60
C PHE A 22 0.02 8.50 21.24
N PRO A 23 0.29 8.36 22.55
CA PRO A 23 0.34 7.05 23.20
C PRO A 23 -1.01 6.33 23.21
N ASP A 24 -2.11 7.08 23.28
CA ASP A 24 -3.48 6.56 23.32
C ASP A 24 -4.12 6.41 21.93
N SER A 25 -3.36 6.70 20.85
CA SER A 25 -3.87 6.55 19.49
C SER A 25 -4.03 5.09 19.11
N ARG A 26 -5.11 4.79 18.39
CA ARG A 26 -5.20 3.56 17.62
C ARG A 26 -4.41 3.70 16.33
N ARG A 27 -3.76 2.61 15.93
CA ARG A 27 -2.77 2.59 14.85
C ARG A 27 -3.18 1.54 13.85
N PHE A 28 -3.12 1.92 12.59
CA PHE A 28 -3.51 1.07 11.48
C PHE A 28 -2.44 1.12 10.41
N TYR A 29 -2.06 -0.05 9.91
CA TYR A 29 -1.26 -0.19 8.70
C TYR A 29 -2.17 -0.57 7.55
N VAL A 30 -1.92 0.00 6.38
CA VAL A 30 -2.65 -0.30 5.14
C VAL A 30 -1.64 -0.50 4.01
N ASN A 31 -1.98 -1.37 3.07
CA ASN A 31 -1.21 -1.56 1.85
C ASN A 31 -2.17 -1.59 0.65
N VAL A 32 -1.75 -0.99 -0.47
CA VAL A 32 -2.58 -0.89 -1.67
C VAL A 32 -2.05 -1.88 -2.71
N PRO A 33 -2.91 -2.76 -3.26
CA PRO A 33 -2.50 -3.67 -4.32
C PRO A 33 -2.21 -2.92 -5.63
N PRO A 34 -1.35 -3.46 -6.50
CA PRO A 34 -1.03 -2.83 -7.77
C PRO A 34 -2.19 -2.97 -8.78
N SER A 35 -2.20 -2.12 -9.80
CA SER A 35 -3.01 -2.32 -11.00
C SER A 35 -2.47 -3.49 -11.84
N ALA A 36 -3.34 -4.28 -12.46
CA ALA A 36 -2.93 -5.32 -13.41
C ALA A 36 -2.40 -4.70 -14.71
N GLU A 37 -3.13 -3.70 -15.20
CA GLU A 37 -2.85 -3.03 -16.47
C GLU A 37 -1.90 -1.85 -16.28
N THR A 38 -1.10 -1.65 -17.32
CA THR A 38 -0.26 -0.49 -17.53
C THR A 38 -0.92 0.20 -18.71
N TYR A 39 -1.95 1.01 -18.43
CA TYR A 39 -2.56 1.85 -19.47
C TYR A 39 -1.45 2.64 -20.16
N GLU A 40 -1.68 3.00 -21.42
CA GLU A 40 -0.76 3.82 -22.22
C GLU A 40 -0.23 4.95 -21.35
N ILE A 41 1.01 4.79 -20.87
CA ILE A 41 1.64 5.77 -20.01
C ILE A 41 1.96 6.93 -20.94
N GLU A 42 1.02 7.87 -21.06
CA GLU A 42 1.24 9.15 -21.70
C GLU A 42 2.16 9.96 -20.80
N LYS A 43 3.43 9.56 -20.68
CA LYS A 43 4.50 10.20 -19.91
C LYS A 43 4.12 10.53 -18.46
N MET A 44 4.51 9.67 -17.52
CA MET A 44 4.52 10.08 -16.13
C MET A 44 5.67 11.04 -15.86
N ASP A 45 5.36 12.27 -15.47
CA ASP A 45 6.34 13.24 -14.96
C ASP A 45 6.64 12.93 -13.48
N PHE A 46 7.64 12.07 -13.25
CA PHE A 46 8.21 11.82 -11.91
C PHE A 46 9.18 12.94 -11.45
N GLY A 47 9.13 14.10 -12.11
CA GLY A 47 10.04 15.22 -11.91
C GLY A 47 11.01 15.39 -13.08
N LYS A 48 11.66 16.56 -13.08
CA LYS A 48 12.56 17.04 -14.15
C LYS A 48 13.55 15.95 -14.59
N ASN A 49 13.28 15.31 -15.73
CA ASN A 49 14.17 14.46 -16.56
C ASN A 49 13.98 12.93 -16.54
N ALA A 50 12.85 12.36 -16.11
CA ALA A 50 12.58 10.94 -16.32
C ALA A 50 11.30 10.73 -17.14
N ASP A 51 11.45 10.59 -18.47
CA ASP A 51 10.38 10.06 -19.32
C ASP A 51 10.30 8.54 -19.04
N PHE A 52 9.36 8.12 -18.19
CA PHE A 52 9.06 6.70 -17.97
C PHE A 52 8.10 6.18 -19.03
N THR A 53 8.47 5.07 -19.65
CA THR A 53 7.62 4.32 -20.57
C THR A 53 7.09 3.06 -19.91
N GLN A 54 6.13 2.40 -20.56
CA GLN A 54 5.61 1.11 -20.11
C GLN A 54 6.69 0.03 -19.98
N ASP A 55 7.71 0.08 -20.84
CA ASP A 55 8.84 -0.87 -20.83
C ASP A 55 9.75 -0.70 -19.60
N ASP A 56 9.69 0.45 -18.93
CA ASP A 56 10.46 0.73 -17.72
C ASP A 56 9.77 0.19 -16.45
N LEU A 57 8.53 -0.29 -16.57
CA LEU A 57 7.81 -0.87 -15.45
C LEU A 57 8.23 -2.33 -15.21
N ALA A 58 8.30 -2.69 -13.94
CA ALA A 58 8.41 -4.09 -13.55
C ALA A 58 7.21 -4.91 -14.07
N PRO A 59 7.42 -6.16 -14.50
CA PRO A 59 6.34 -7.06 -14.89
C PRO A 59 5.24 -7.14 -13.82
N SER A 60 3.99 -7.30 -14.24
CA SER A 60 2.81 -7.36 -13.35
C SER A 60 2.99 -8.38 -12.21
N GLU A 61 3.53 -9.55 -12.52
CA GLU A 61 3.77 -10.63 -11.58
C GLU A 61 4.79 -10.24 -10.51
N LEU A 62 5.83 -9.48 -10.91
CA LEU A 62 6.84 -8.98 -9.99
C LEU A 62 6.27 -7.90 -9.07
N ARG A 63 5.43 -6.99 -9.61
CA ARG A 63 4.72 -5.99 -8.80
C ARG A 63 3.80 -6.64 -7.79
N LEU A 64 3.04 -7.67 -8.18
CA LEU A 64 2.18 -8.41 -7.26
C LEU A 64 2.97 -9.17 -6.20
N LEU A 65 4.12 -9.77 -6.56
CA LEU A 65 5.00 -10.42 -5.60
C LEU A 65 5.56 -9.41 -4.58
N MET A 66 5.99 -8.23 -5.06
CA MET A 66 6.45 -7.16 -4.19
C MET A 66 5.35 -6.71 -3.22
N TYR A 67 4.12 -6.51 -3.71
CA TYR A 67 2.97 -6.20 -2.87
C TYR A 67 2.73 -7.25 -1.77
N LYS A 68 2.84 -8.55 -2.09
CA LYS A 68 2.70 -9.63 -1.10
C LYS A 68 3.80 -9.58 -0.04
N ILE A 69 5.03 -9.27 -0.44
CA ILE A 69 6.17 -9.11 0.48
C ILE A 69 5.93 -7.90 1.39
N GLN A 70 5.58 -6.74 0.83
CA GLN A 70 5.25 -5.53 1.59
C GLN A 70 4.10 -5.76 2.56
N THR A 71 3.05 -6.44 2.13
CA THR A 71 1.90 -6.82 2.98
C THR A 71 2.37 -7.65 4.17
N LYS A 72 3.22 -8.66 3.94
CA LYS A 72 3.76 -9.47 5.03
C LYS A 72 4.61 -8.65 6.00
N ILE A 73 5.46 -7.75 5.49
CA ILE A 73 6.28 -6.86 6.31
C ILE A 73 5.40 -5.95 7.17
N LEU A 74 4.37 -5.34 6.58
CA LEU A 74 3.46 -4.44 7.29
C LEU A 74 2.60 -5.16 8.33
N LYS A 75 2.16 -6.40 8.07
CA LYS A 75 1.51 -7.24 9.08
C LYS A 75 2.44 -7.53 10.26
N CYS A 76 3.68 -7.92 10.00
CA CYS A 76 4.68 -8.09 11.06
C CYS A 76 4.92 -6.78 11.83
N ALA A 77 4.93 -5.64 11.15
CA ALA A 77 5.09 -4.34 11.79
C ALA A 77 3.87 -3.99 12.65
N ALA A 78 2.66 -4.28 12.20
CA ALA A 78 1.44 -4.08 12.97
C ALA A 78 1.48 -4.89 14.28
N ASP A 79 1.80 -6.18 14.19
CA ASP A 79 1.94 -7.07 15.35
C ASP A 79 2.97 -6.56 16.36
N ARG A 80 4.15 -6.15 15.88
CA ARG A 80 5.25 -5.64 16.73
C ARG A 80 4.90 -4.35 17.45
N ASN A 81 4.04 -3.53 16.86
CA ASN A 81 3.70 -2.20 17.37
C ASN A 81 2.34 -2.13 18.09
N ASN A 82 1.73 -3.30 18.37
CA ASN A 82 0.38 -3.39 18.93
C ASN A 82 -0.62 -2.52 18.15
N ALA A 83 -0.56 -2.64 16.82
CA ALA A 83 -1.39 -1.95 15.86
C ALA A 83 -2.19 -2.95 15.04
N ASP A 84 -3.22 -2.48 14.36
CA ASP A 84 -4.05 -3.29 13.47
C ASP A 84 -3.52 -3.20 12.03
N PHE A 85 -3.71 -4.25 11.23
CA PHE A 85 -3.51 -4.20 9.78
C PHE A 85 -4.86 -4.28 9.06
N ILE A 86 -5.13 -3.32 8.19
CA ILE A 86 -6.37 -3.26 7.40
C ILE A 86 -6.11 -3.98 6.08
N ASP A 87 -6.58 -5.23 6.01
CA ASP A 87 -6.55 -6.00 4.77
C ASP A 87 -7.43 -5.38 3.69
N ILE A 88 -6.99 -5.51 2.44
CA ILE A 88 -7.78 -5.07 1.29
C ILE A 88 -9.07 -5.88 1.19
N HIS A 89 -10.20 -5.19 1.01
CA HIS A 89 -11.48 -5.87 0.85
C HIS A 89 -11.58 -6.55 -0.51
N GLU A 90 -12.14 -7.77 -0.56
CA GLU A 90 -12.21 -8.59 -1.79
C GLU A 90 -13.04 -7.94 -2.92
N SER A 91 -13.93 -7.00 -2.57
CA SER A 91 -14.67 -6.21 -3.56
C SER A 91 -13.79 -5.23 -4.33
N LEU A 92 -12.59 -4.90 -3.83
CA LEU A 92 -11.68 -3.92 -4.43
C LEU A 92 -10.64 -4.57 -5.35
N VAL A 93 -10.46 -5.88 -5.21
CA VAL A 93 -9.49 -6.66 -5.97
C VAL A 93 -10.16 -7.70 -6.84
N ARG A 94 -9.44 -8.09 -7.89
CA ARG A 94 -9.72 -9.24 -8.74
C ARG A 94 -9.27 -10.53 -8.04
N ALA A 95 -9.68 -11.67 -8.58
CA ALA A 95 -9.32 -12.99 -8.06
C ALA A 95 -7.80 -13.29 -8.10
N ASP A 96 -7.06 -12.62 -8.98
CA ASP A 96 -5.61 -12.71 -9.10
C ASP A 96 -4.85 -11.80 -8.11
N GLY A 97 -5.56 -10.94 -7.37
CA GLY A 97 -5.01 -10.06 -6.33
C GLY A 97 -4.62 -8.66 -6.80
N PHE A 98 -4.85 -8.31 -8.07
CA PHE A 98 -4.70 -6.93 -8.55
C PHE A 98 -5.95 -6.11 -8.26
N LEU A 99 -5.84 -4.78 -8.32
CA LEU A 99 -7.01 -3.89 -8.31
C LEU A 99 -7.97 -4.23 -9.45
N ARG A 100 -9.27 -4.06 -9.20
CA ARG A 100 -10.28 -4.10 -10.27
C ARG A 100 -10.11 -2.89 -11.17
N ASP A 101 -10.44 -3.07 -12.45
CA ASP A 101 -10.29 -2.03 -13.47
C ASP A 101 -11.12 -0.76 -13.17
N ALA A 102 -12.21 -0.89 -12.40
CA ALA A 102 -12.99 0.27 -11.94
C ALA A 102 -12.25 1.15 -10.90
N PHE A 103 -11.16 0.65 -10.32
CA PHE A 103 -10.38 1.29 -9.26
C PHE A 103 -8.98 1.72 -9.71
N THR A 104 -8.64 1.53 -10.99
CA THR A 104 -7.36 1.93 -11.56
C THR A 104 -7.41 3.36 -12.11
N GLN A 105 -6.25 4.02 -12.12
CA GLN A 105 -6.04 5.30 -12.78
C GLN A 105 -5.26 5.09 -14.10
N HIS A 106 -5.13 6.14 -14.92
CA HIS A 106 -4.25 6.16 -16.12
C HIS A 106 -2.75 6.11 -15.79
N ASP A 107 -2.40 5.74 -14.56
CA ASP A 107 -1.03 5.46 -14.15
C ASP A 107 -0.98 4.11 -13.39
N PRO A 108 0.13 3.37 -13.47
CA PRO A 108 0.28 2.03 -12.95
C PRO A 108 0.63 1.99 -11.46
N THR A 109 0.73 3.16 -10.80
CA THR A 109 1.20 3.33 -9.42
C THR A 109 0.11 3.78 -8.46
N HIS A 110 -0.93 4.44 -8.96
CA HIS A 110 -2.03 4.95 -8.16
C HIS A 110 -3.37 4.28 -8.51
N ALA A 111 -4.19 4.14 -7.48
CA ALA A 111 -5.60 3.86 -7.63
C ALA A 111 -6.37 5.18 -7.84
N ASN A 112 -7.59 5.09 -8.38
CA ASN A 112 -8.41 6.29 -8.61
C ASN A 112 -9.16 6.76 -7.33
N GLN A 113 -9.94 7.83 -7.47
CA GLN A 113 -10.73 8.37 -6.35
C GLN A 113 -11.75 7.38 -5.79
N ASP A 114 -12.44 6.62 -6.66
CA ASP A 114 -13.46 5.65 -6.25
C ASP A 114 -12.87 4.56 -5.34
N PHE A 115 -11.60 4.18 -5.59
CA PHE A 115 -10.87 3.30 -4.69
C PHE A 115 -10.63 3.93 -3.32
N GLY A 116 -10.21 5.21 -3.31
CA GLY A 116 -9.99 5.96 -2.08
C GLY A 116 -11.24 6.03 -1.21
N ASP A 117 -12.38 6.34 -1.82
CA ASP A 117 -13.67 6.40 -1.13
C ASP A 117 -14.06 5.02 -0.56
N ALA A 118 -13.94 3.96 -1.37
CA ALA A 118 -14.26 2.61 -0.93
C ALA A 118 -13.32 2.11 0.18
N MET A 119 -12.03 2.47 0.14
CA MET A 119 -11.09 2.13 1.21
C MET A 119 -11.36 2.89 2.50
N LEU A 120 -11.78 4.15 2.43
CA LEU A 120 -12.17 4.91 3.61
C LEU A 120 -13.35 4.24 4.32
N ASP A 121 -14.34 3.75 3.57
CA ASP A 121 -15.47 3.00 4.15
C ASP A 121 -15.02 1.71 4.86
N VAL A 122 -14.07 0.98 4.27
CA VAL A 122 -13.47 -0.21 4.90
C VAL A 122 -12.73 0.17 6.19
N ILE A 123 -11.93 1.23 6.16
CA ILE A 123 -11.18 1.72 7.31
C ILE A 123 -12.14 2.12 8.43
N LEU A 124 -13.14 2.95 8.14
CA LEU A 124 -14.11 3.42 9.12
C LEU A 124 -14.89 2.26 9.73
N THR A 125 -15.33 1.30 8.92
CA THR A 125 -16.03 0.10 9.40
C THR A 125 -15.18 -0.70 10.39
N GLN A 126 -13.89 -0.92 10.10
CA GLN A 126 -13.00 -1.65 11.00
C GLN A 126 -12.71 -0.87 12.29
N VAL A 127 -12.50 0.44 12.17
CA VAL A 127 -12.28 1.34 13.32
C VAL A 127 -13.48 1.32 14.27
N GLU A 128 -14.70 1.29 13.74
CA GLU A 128 -15.94 1.27 14.52
C GLU A 128 -16.25 -0.09 15.13
N ALA A 129 -16.01 -1.20 14.42
CA ALA A 129 -16.30 -2.56 14.88
C ALA A 129 -15.48 -3.02 16.11
N THR A 130 -14.44 -2.28 16.44
CA THR A 130 -13.46 -2.58 17.50
C THR A 130 -13.58 -1.63 18.70
N ARG A 131 -14.66 -0.83 18.77
CA ARG A 131 -15.07 -0.05 19.95
C ARG A 131 -16.02 -0.84 20.84
#